data_AF-A0A9X2ZAI0-F1
#
_entry.id   AF-A0A9X2ZAI0-F1
#
_cell.length_a   1.000
_cell.length_b   1.000
_cell.length_c   1.000
_cell.angle_alpha   90.00
_cell.angle_beta   90.00
_cell.angle_gamma   90.00
#
_symmetry.space_group_name_H-M   'P 1'
#
loop_
_entity.id
_entity.type
_entity.pdbx_description
1 polymer ?
#
loop_
_entity_poly.entity_id
_entity_poly.type
_entity_poly.pdbx_seq_one_letter_code
_entity_poly.pdbx_strand_id
1 'polypeptide(L)'
;MTPSSRYEEFLALHHQPRAFVMPNAWDGLSALILTQSGFPALGTSSAALAATVGRVAPRPVSVAVGTVAETLTVDELSSLGVKRISTGPALYRHVAAALQRAAKTLVGGDVAGATSGMTHAEMTAIISFGPERLHGR
;
A
#
# COMPACT_ATOMS: atom_id res chain seq x y z
N MET A 1 -21.15 23.32 3.67
CA MET A 1 -20.16 22.35 4.19
C MET A 1 -18.94 22.48 3.30
N THR A 2 -17.92 23.20 3.76
CA THR A 2 -16.63 23.31 3.05
C THR A 2 -15.99 21.92 2.97
N PRO A 3 -15.28 21.56 1.88
CA PRO A 3 -14.50 20.34 1.86
C PRO A 3 -13.51 20.32 3.04
N SER A 4 -13.30 19.16 3.67
CA SER A 4 -12.28 19.07 4.72
C SER A 4 -10.89 19.28 4.10
N SER A 5 -9.95 19.85 4.85
CA SER A 5 -8.58 20.14 4.36
C SER A 5 -7.93 18.94 3.65
N ARG A 6 -8.20 17.71 4.14
CA ARG A 6 -7.70 16.45 3.56
C ARG A 6 -8.23 16.16 2.15
N TYR A 7 -9.47 16.55 1.84
CA TYR A 7 -10.02 16.40 0.49
C TYR A 7 -9.30 17.32 -0.49
N GLU A 8 -9.04 18.58 -0.08
CA GLU A 8 -8.34 19.55 -0.91
C GLU A 8 -6.87 19.17 -1.10
N GLU A 9 -6.20 18.71 -0.04
CA GLU A 9 -4.85 18.14 -0.10
C GLU A 9 -4.77 16.95 -1.08
N PHE A 10 -5.71 16.01 -0.99
CA PHE A 10 -5.75 14.85 -1.90
C PHE A 10 -6.09 15.26 -3.35
N LEU A 11 -6.98 16.22 -3.54
CA LEU A 11 -7.31 16.76 -4.86
C LEU A 11 -6.09 17.45 -5.48
N ALA A 12 -5.34 18.23 -4.70
CA ALA A 12 -4.12 18.89 -5.14
C ALA A 12 -3.07 17.90 -5.68
N LEU A 13 -2.99 16.69 -5.14
CA LEU A 13 -2.11 15.63 -5.67
C LEU A 13 -2.42 15.28 -7.14
N HIS A 14 -3.67 15.37 -7.59
CA HIS A 14 -4.06 15.05 -8.96
C HIS A 14 -3.74 16.16 -9.97
N HIS A 15 -3.55 17.39 -9.47
CA HIS A 15 -3.20 18.56 -10.29
C HIS A 15 -1.68 18.75 -10.43
N GLN A 16 -0.88 17.94 -9.71
CA GLN A 16 0.59 17.96 -9.84
C GLN A 16 1.02 17.58 -11.27
N PRO A 17 2.16 18.12 -11.76
CA PRO A 17 2.72 17.72 -13.05
C PRO A 17 3.05 16.23 -13.09
N ARG A 18 3.63 15.72 -12.00
CA ARG A 18 4.04 14.32 -11.81
C ARG A 18 2.93 13.49 -11.17
N ALA A 19 2.74 12.26 -11.64
CA ALA A 19 1.86 11.29 -10.99
C ALA A 19 2.36 10.97 -9.58
N PHE A 20 1.44 10.66 -8.68
CA PHE A 20 1.78 10.08 -7.38
C PHE A 20 1.40 8.60 -7.32
N VAL A 21 2.16 7.84 -6.54
CA VAL A 21 1.88 6.44 -6.24
C VAL A 21 0.98 6.38 -5.00
N MET A 22 -0.11 5.64 -5.12
CA MET A 22 -1.08 5.41 -4.06
C MET A 22 -1.14 3.90 -3.76
N PRO A 23 -0.27 3.40 -2.86
CA PRO A 23 -0.24 1.98 -2.52
C PRO A 23 -1.46 1.60 -1.71
N ASN A 24 -1.85 0.32 -1.80
CA ASN A 24 -2.98 -0.20 -1.04
C ASN A 24 -2.49 -0.89 0.24
N ALA A 25 -2.91 -0.37 1.40
CA ALA A 25 -2.72 -1.05 2.69
C ALA A 25 -3.78 -2.15 2.89
N TRP A 26 -3.44 -3.18 3.66
CA TRP A 26 -4.34 -4.31 3.99
C TRP A 26 -4.46 -4.59 5.50
N ASP A 27 -3.62 -3.99 6.34
CA ASP A 27 -3.66 -4.02 7.80
C ASP A 27 -3.04 -2.74 8.40
N GLY A 28 -3.03 -2.61 9.72
CA GLY A 28 -2.48 -1.41 10.40
C GLY A 28 -0.97 -1.25 10.21
N LEU A 29 -0.21 -2.35 10.23
CA LEU A 29 1.25 -2.31 10.08
C LEU A 29 1.65 -1.87 8.67
N SER A 30 1.00 -2.42 7.62
CA SER A 30 1.22 -1.99 6.24
C SER A 30 0.84 -0.52 6.03
N ALA A 31 -0.24 -0.03 6.64
CA ALA A 31 -0.60 1.39 6.57
C ALA A 31 0.49 2.30 7.20
N LEU A 32 1.04 1.91 8.34
CA LEU A 32 2.12 2.64 9.00
C LEU A 32 3.42 2.62 8.18
N ILE A 33 3.82 1.44 7.70
CA ILE A 33 5.02 1.29 6.84
C ILE A 33 4.90 2.18 5.60
N LEU A 34 3.76 2.14 4.91
CA LEU A 34 3.55 2.93 3.70
C LEU A 34 3.51 4.43 4.02
N THR A 35 2.89 4.84 5.13
CA THR A 35 2.90 6.24 5.56
C THR A 35 4.32 6.73 5.88
N GLN A 36 5.09 5.96 6.67
CA GLN A 36 6.47 6.28 7.04
C GLN A 36 7.43 6.27 5.84
N SER A 37 7.10 5.52 4.79
CA SER A 37 7.82 5.52 3.52
C SER A 37 7.58 6.78 2.68
N GLY A 38 6.72 7.70 3.14
CA GLY A 38 6.47 9.00 2.51
C GLY A 38 5.43 8.99 1.40
N PHE A 39 4.58 7.96 1.30
CA PHE A 39 3.50 7.96 0.32
C PHE A 39 2.45 9.04 0.69
N PRO A 40 2.12 9.97 -0.23
CA PRO A 40 1.27 11.13 0.09
C PRO A 40 -0.21 10.77 0.25
N ALA A 41 -0.60 9.58 -0.21
CA ALA A 41 -1.95 9.03 -0.03
C ALA A 41 -1.89 7.51 -0.05
N LEU A 42 -2.77 6.87 0.72
CA LEU A 42 -2.93 5.42 0.75
C LEU A 42 -4.31 5.04 0.21
N GLY A 43 -4.34 4.00 -0.60
CA GLY A 43 -5.57 3.28 -0.91
C GLY A 43 -5.84 2.23 0.16
N THR A 44 -7.09 1.86 0.36
CA THR A 44 -7.44 0.57 0.95
C THR A 44 -7.80 -0.36 -0.20
N SER A 45 -7.40 -1.64 -0.13
CA SER A 45 -7.87 -2.58 -1.15
C SER A 45 -9.33 -2.94 -0.84
N SER A 46 -10.20 -2.85 -1.84
CA SER A 46 -11.54 -3.42 -1.78
C SER A 46 -11.51 -4.92 -1.51
N ALA A 47 -10.38 -5.62 -1.72
CA ALA A 47 -10.15 -7.01 -1.33
C ALA A 47 -9.95 -7.19 0.19
N ALA A 48 -9.25 -6.28 0.87
CA ALA A 48 -9.17 -6.27 2.34
C ALA A 48 -10.56 -5.98 2.94
N LEU A 49 -11.35 -5.13 2.29
CA LEU A 49 -12.76 -4.91 2.68
C LEU A 49 -13.65 -6.11 2.31
N ALA A 50 -13.51 -6.73 1.14
CA ALA A 50 -14.36 -7.84 0.68
C ALA A 50 -14.09 -9.16 1.44
N ALA A 51 -12.85 -9.39 1.89
CA ALA A 51 -12.53 -10.51 2.77
C ALA A 51 -13.17 -10.34 4.18
N THR A 52 -13.42 -9.10 4.61
CA THR A 52 -14.14 -8.78 5.85
C THR A 52 -15.66 -8.60 5.64
N VAL A 53 -16.08 -8.20 4.43
CA VAL A 53 -17.45 -7.81 4.04
C VAL A 53 -17.97 -8.79 2.98
N GLY A 54 -18.00 -10.08 3.33
CA GLY A 54 -18.82 -11.07 2.62
C GLY A 54 -20.32 -10.87 2.87
N ARG A 55 -20.87 -9.63 2.82
CA ARG A 55 -22.29 -9.42 3.14
C ARG A 55 -23.07 -8.22 2.58
N VAL A 56 -22.54 -7.29 1.78
CA VAL A 56 -23.42 -6.22 1.24
C VAL A 56 -22.91 -5.59 -0.06
N ALA A 57 -23.67 -5.79 -1.14
CA ALA A 57 -23.59 -5.04 -2.40
C ALA A 57 -24.28 -3.66 -2.28
N PRO A 58 -24.36 -2.79 -3.32
CA PRO A 58 -23.48 -2.56 -4.47
C PRO A 58 -23.01 -1.08 -4.55
N ARG A 59 -21.71 -0.81 -4.65
CA ARG A 59 -21.18 0.51 -5.04
C ARG A 59 -19.92 0.37 -5.91
N PRO A 60 -19.57 1.37 -6.73
CA PRO A 60 -18.59 1.24 -7.81
C PRO A 60 -17.22 0.79 -7.29
N VAL A 61 -16.71 -0.30 -7.88
CA VAL A 61 -15.43 -0.92 -7.51
C VAL A 61 -14.33 -0.34 -8.39
N SER A 62 -13.26 0.19 -7.77
CA SER A 62 -12.05 0.59 -8.50
C SER A 62 -11.28 -0.66 -8.92
N VAL A 63 -11.07 -0.84 -10.23
CA VAL A 63 -10.35 -1.97 -10.83
C VAL A 63 -8.85 -1.70 -10.83
N ALA A 64 -8.07 -2.69 -10.42
CA ALA A 64 -6.61 -2.69 -10.42
C ALA A 64 -6.06 -3.08 -11.80
N VAL A 65 -5.04 -2.36 -12.28
CA VAL A 65 -4.25 -2.80 -13.43
C VAL A 65 -3.24 -3.84 -12.92
N GLY A 66 -3.46 -5.09 -13.29
CA GLY A 66 -2.46 -6.14 -13.17
C GLY A 66 -1.35 -5.91 -14.18
N THR A 67 -0.10 -5.89 -13.70
CA THR A 67 1.13 -6.20 -14.44
C THR A 67 1.10 -5.85 -15.92
N VAL A 68 1.39 -4.59 -16.25
CA VAL A 68 1.93 -4.28 -17.57
C VAL A 68 3.28 -5.00 -17.69
N ALA A 69 3.48 -5.71 -18.81
CA ALA A 69 4.68 -6.50 -19.09
C ALA A 69 5.94 -5.62 -19.32
N GLU A 70 5.75 -4.30 -19.41
CA GLU A 70 6.82 -3.30 -19.51
C GLU A 70 7.02 -2.59 -18.17
N THR A 71 8.29 -2.47 -17.77
CA THR A 71 8.67 -1.80 -16.52
C THR A 71 8.66 -0.29 -16.74
N LEU A 72 7.47 0.31 -16.80
CA LEU A 72 7.34 1.76 -16.89
C LEU A 72 7.59 2.39 -15.51
N THR A 73 8.48 3.37 -15.48
CA THR A 73 8.75 4.21 -14.33
C THR A 73 7.59 5.17 -14.05
N VAL A 74 7.55 5.73 -12.84
CA VAL A 74 6.57 6.77 -12.48
C VAL A 74 6.67 7.97 -13.42
N ASP A 75 7.87 8.32 -13.87
CA ASP A 75 8.11 9.49 -14.72
C ASP A 75 7.63 9.25 -16.16
N GLU A 76 7.83 8.05 -16.69
CA GLU A 76 7.27 7.64 -17.99
C GLU A 76 5.74 7.60 -17.96
N LEU A 77 5.14 7.07 -16.89
CA LEU A 77 3.68 7.12 -16.73
C LEU A 77 3.18 8.56 -16.63
N SER A 78 3.93 9.42 -15.93
CA SER A 78 3.59 10.84 -15.79
C SER A 78 3.65 11.58 -17.12
N SER A 79 4.65 11.32 -17.97
CA SER A 79 4.78 11.95 -19.29
C SER A 79 3.66 11.53 -20.26
N LEU A 80 3.05 10.36 -20.03
CA LEU A 80 1.85 9.87 -20.72
C LEU A 80 0.54 10.46 -20.16
N GLY A 81 0.62 11.38 -19.19
CA GLY A 81 -0.55 12.04 -18.60
C GLY A 81 -1.22 11.27 -17.46
N VAL A 82 -0.64 10.16 -16.99
CA VAL A 82 -1.12 9.49 -15.78
C VAL A 82 -0.96 10.42 -14.59
N LYS A 83 -2.01 10.54 -13.75
CA LYS A 83 -1.99 11.38 -12.54
C LYS A 83 -1.97 10.58 -11.24
N ARG A 84 -2.33 9.31 -11.30
CA ARG A 84 -2.41 8.42 -10.13
C ARG A 84 -2.05 6.99 -10.52
N ILE A 85 -1.14 6.39 -9.77
CA ILE A 85 -0.74 4.99 -9.93
C ILE A 85 -1.23 4.21 -8.71
N SER A 86 -2.19 3.29 -8.90
CA SER A 86 -2.66 2.40 -7.85
C SER A 86 -1.99 1.03 -7.97
N THR A 87 -1.58 0.46 -6.84
CA THR A 87 -0.99 -0.88 -6.81
C THR A 87 -2.03 -2.00 -6.74
N GLY A 88 -3.29 -1.68 -6.44
CA GLY A 88 -4.32 -2.69 -6.19
C GLY A 88 -3.82 -3.78 -5.22
N PRO A 89 -4.06 -5.08 -5.50
CA PRO A 89 -3.58 -6.17 -4.66
C PRO A 89 -2.12 -6.55 -4.91
N ALA A 90 -1.35 -5.82 -5.72
CA ALA A 90 0.00 -6.23 -6.12
C ALA A 90 0.97 -6.35 -4.92
N LEU A 91 0.96 -5.39 -3.99
CA LEU A 91 1.81 -5.46 -2.80
C LEU A 91 1.40 -6.62 -1.87
N TYR A 92 0.10 -6.87 -1.72
CA TYR A 92 -0.39 -8.04 -1.00
C TYR A 92 0.09 -9.35 -1.64
N ARG A 93 -0.02 -9.49 -2.97
CA ARG A 93 0.49 -10.67 -3.69
C ARG A 93 2.00 -10.84 -3.51
N HIS A 94 2.75 -9.74 -3.45
CA HIS A 94 4.19 -9.78 -3.19
C HIS A 94 4.50 -10.38 -1.81
N VAL A 95 3.81 -9.92 -0.77
CA VAL A 95 3.95 -10.46 0.60
C VAL A 95 3.47 -11.91 0.68
N ALA A 96 2.35 -12.27 0.04
CA ALA A 96 1.86 -13.64 -0.01
C ALA A 96 2.88 -14.60 -0.65
N ALA A 97 3.57 -14.16 -1.70
CA ALA A 97 4.65 -14.94 -2.30
C ALA A 97 5.85 -15.10 -1.35
N ALA A 98 6.20 -14.07 -0.57
CA ALA A 98 7.23 -14.16 0.45
C ALA A 98 6.87 -15.15 1.56
N LEU A 99 5.63 -15.10 2.05
CA LEU A 99 5.11 -16.04 3.03
C LEU A 99 5.11 -17.48 2.49
N GLN A 100 4.70 -17.69 1.24
CA GLN A 100 4.73 -19.02 0.62
C GLN A 100 6.17 -19.57 0.54
N ARG A 101 7.16 -18.71 0.23
CA ARG A 101 8.58 -19.11 0.24
C ARG A 101 9.03 -19.51 1.65
N ALA A 102 8.76 -18.67 2.65
CA ALA A 102 9.10 -18.97 4.05
C ALA A 102 8.46 -20.28 4.53
N ALA A 103 7.19 -20.53 4.19
CA ALA A 103 6.51 -21.78 4.52
C ALA A 103 7.18 -23.00 3.88
N LYS A 104 7.60 -22.90 2.61
CA LYS A 104 8.37 -23.97 1.94
C LYS A 104 9.72 -24.21 2.60
N THR A 105 10.43 -23.15 2.98
CA THR A 105 11.70 -23.25 3.73
C THR A 105 11.50 -23.97 5.06
N LEU A 106 10.42 -23.65 5.78
CA LEU A 106 10.07 -24.28 7.05
C LEU A 106 9.72 -25.77 6.87
N VAL A 107 8.95 -26.12 5.84
CA VAL A 107 8.67 -27.53 5.48
C VAL A 107 9.97 -28.28 5.16
N GLY A 108 10.97 -27.60 4.60
CA GLY A 108 12.31 -28.14 4.36
C GLY A 108 13.19 -28.29 5.60
N GLY A 109 12.70 -27.91 6.79
CA GLY A 109 13.43 -28.03 8.06
C GLY A 109 14.32 -26.84 8.42
N ASP A 110 14.42 -25.82 7.57
CA ASP A 110 15.20 -24.61 7.86
C ASP A 110 14.34 -23.58 8.59
N VAL A 111 14.36 -23.64 9.92
CA VAL A 111 13.64 -22.69 10.78
C VAL A 111 14.25 -21.29 10.69
N ALA A 112 15.58 -21.18 10.76
CA ALA A 112 16.26 -19.89 10.82
C ALA A 112 16.04 -19.08 9.53
N GLY A 113 16.14 -19.72 8.36
CA GLY A 113 15.87 -19.09 7.08
C GLY A 113 14.39 -18.72 6.93
N ALA A 114 13.46 -19.58 7.38
CA ALA A 114 12.03 -19.32 7.32
C ALA A 114 11.57 -18.16 8.23
N THR A 115 12.25 -17.94 9.35
CA THR A 115 11.94 -16.87 10.31
C THR A 115 12.81 -15.63 10.14
N SER A 116 13.69 -15.60 9.14
CA SER A 116 14.47 -14.42 8.81
C SER A 116 13.55 -13.30 8.28
N GLY A 117 13.77 -12.06 8.72
CA GLY A 117 12.91 -10.94 8.38
C GLY A 117 12.92 -9.85 9.46
N MET A 118 11.93 -8.97 9.41
CA MET A 118 11.77 -7.88 10.37
C MET A 118 11.62 -8.45 11.79
N THR A 119 12.48 -7.99 12.68
CA THR A 119 12.46 -8.34 14.10
C THR A 119 11.24 -7.73 14.80
N HIS A 120 10.89 -8.29 15.95
CA HIS A 120 9.86 -7.71 16.80
C HIS A 120 10.19 -6.26 17.22
N ALA A 121 11.47 -5.95 17.44
CA ALA A 121 11.92 -4.61 17.78
C ALA A 121 11.68 -3.61 16.63
N GLU A 122 11.98 -3.99 15.39
CA GLU A 122 11.72 -3.17 14.20
C GLU A 122 10.21 -2.96 13.98
N MET A 123 9.39 -4.00 14.14
CA MET A 123 7.93 -3.87 14.05
C MET A 123 7.39 -2.93 15.13
N THR A 124 7.84 -3.09 16.38
CA THR A 124 7.42 -2.23 17.48
C THR A 124 7.87 -0.78 17.26
N ALA A 125 9.08 -0.55 16.74
CA ALA A 125 9.52 0.81 16.41
C ALA A 125 8.56 1.47 15.42
N ILE A 126 8.20 0.78 14.33
CA ILE A 126 7.24 1.28 13.34
C ILE A 126 5.88 1.61 13.98
N ILE A 127 5.39 0.76 14.88
CA ILE A 127 4.10 0.94 15.56
C ILE A 127 4.14 2.08 16.59
N SER A 128 5.24 2.19 17.35
CA SER A 128 5.41 3.18 18.41
C SER A 128 5.65 4.60 17.89
N PHE A 129 6.19 4.76 16.67
CA PHE A 129 6.21 6.04 15.97
C PHE A 129 4.84 6.33 15.32
N GLY A 130 3.84 6.61 16.17
CA GLY A 130 2.51 7.05 15.74
C GLY A 130 2.52 8.40 15.00
N PRO A 131 1.43 8.77 14.32
CA PRO A 131 1.34 9.91 13.39
C PRO A 131 1.47 11.32 14.02
N GLU A 132 1.76 11.43 15.33
CA GLU A 132 1.75 12.70 16.07
C GLU A 132 2.85 13.71 15.66
N ARG A 133 3.85 13.30 14.86
CA ARG A 133 4.88 14.22 14.33
C ARG A 133 4.72 14.59 12.85
N LEU A 134 3.65 14.16 12.18
CA LEU A 134 3.46 14.47 10.75
C LEU A 134 2.77 15.83 10.49
N HIS A 135 2.25 16.49 11.53
CA HIS A 135 1.66 17.84 11.44
C HIS A 135 2.53 18.91 12.16
N GLY A 136 3.80 18.59 12.44
CA GLY A 136 4.73 19.48 13.12
C GLY A 136 5.77 20.07 12.18
N ARG A 137 5.44 21.26 11.66
CA ARG A 137 6.22 22.19 10.82
C ARG A 137 5.97 22.10 9.32
#